data_AF-A0A8K0RS12-F1
#
_entry.id   AF-A0A8K0RS12-F1
#
_cell.length_a   1.000
_cell.length_b   1.000
_cell.length_c   1.000
_cell.angle_alpha   90.00
_cell.angle_beta   90.00
_cell.angle_gamma   90.00
#
_symmetry.space_group_name_H-M   'P 1'
#
loop_
_entity.id
_entity.type
_entity.pdbx_description
1 polymer ?
#
loop_
_entity_poly.entity_id
_entity_poly.type
_entity_poly.pdbx_seq_one_letter_code
_entity_poly.pdbx_strand_id
1 'polypeptide(L)'
;MTTKRNSRRFILALIYYLLVIEVLGLPVNTEEVSKCVMDCISHPFDQTGYINESHNSLCRDKGFQVRAHRCVVQDCTVIETFRFINSTNSACGISNIDNRYVLRTTTIAVSVLAAFFLAIRVVSKITGPLSWGADDTLLALSSALAISLSISTIQMIHWGLGRNIWVLTEHQITTFFKFLVVNEYSYLLSLSLIKASILVFFYVSSRTLNFAKLPGGLWATSLSRPHSL
;
A
#
# COMPACT_ATOMS: atom_id res chain seq x y z
N MET A 1 -33.98 10.96 19.13
CA MET A 1 -33.25 10.24 20.21
C MET A 1 -32.60 8.92 19.76
N THR A 2 -33.05 8.30 18.66
CA THR A 2 -32.47 7.07 18.07
C THR A 2 -31.15 7.29 17.32
N THR A 3 -30.98 8.43 16.66
CA THR A 3 -29.79 8.74 15.83
C THR A 3 -28.49 8.90 16.63
N LYS A 4 -28.53 9.55 17.80
CA LYS A 4 -27.38 9.75 18.70
C LYS A 4 -26.87 8.42 19.32
N ARG A 5 -27.76 7.42 19.42
CA ARG A 5 -27.48 6.08 19.93
C ARG A 5 -26.79 5.18 18.88
N ASN A 6 -27.08 5.36 17.59
CA ASN A 6 -26.37 4.65 16.51
C ASN A 6 -24.93 5.16 16.33
N SER A 7 -24.69 6.47 16.45
CA SER A 7 -23.34 7.03 16.38
C SER A 7 -22.42 6.50 17.49
N ARG A 8 -22.91 6.38 18.73
CA ARG A 8 -22.16 5.79 19.85
C ARG A 8 -21.82 4.31 19.66
N ARG A 9 -22.74 3.52 19.08
CA ARG A 9 -22.51 2.09 18.79
C ARG A 9 -21.48 1.88 17.67
N PHE A 10 -21.47 2.76 16.68
CA PHE A 10 -20.46 2.74 15.61
C PHE A 10 -19.05 2.97 16.13
N ILE A 11 -18.86 3.95 17.04
CA ILE A 11 -17.55 4.24 17.65
C ILE A 11 -17.04 3.02 18.41
N LEU A 12 -17.90 2.33 19.17
CA LEU A 12 -17.52 1.13 19.92
C LEU A 12 -17.18 -0.06 19.02
N ALA A 13 -17.89 -0.24 17.91
CA ALA A 13 -17.58 -1.29 16.92
C ALA A 13 -16.24 -1.04 16.21
N LEU A 14 -15.91 0.23 15.94
CA LEU A 14 -14.65 0.63 15.32
C LEU A 14 -13.46 0.38 16.28
N ILE A 15 -13.65 0.62 17.58
CA ILE A 15 -12.66 0.29 18.64
C ILE A 15 -12.47 -1.22 18.79
N TYR A 16 -13.56 -2.01 18.75
CA TYR A 16 -13.50 -3.48 18.82
C TYR A 16 -12.80 -4.09 17.59
N TYR A 17 -13.06 -3.55 16.39
CA TYR A 17 -12.43 -4.03 15.15
C TYR A 17 -10.92 -3.76 15.12
N LEU A 18 -10.46 -2.66 15.72
CA LEU A 18 -9.03 -2.35 15.87
C LEU A 18 -8.27 -3.34 16.78
N LEU A 19 -8.96 -4.07 17.67
CA LEU A 19 -8.36 -5.02 18.62
C LEU A 19 -8.18 -6.45 18.06
N VAL A 20 -8.89 -6.83 16.99
CA VAL A 20 -8.98 -8.23 16.53
C VAL A 20 -7.90 -8.63 15.51
N ILE A 21 -7.21 -7.67 14.88
CA ILE A 21 -6.30 -7.92 13.75
C ILE A 21 -4.93 -8.50 14.19
N GLU A 22 -4.57 -8.48 15.48
CA GLU A 22 -3.24 -8.88 15.97
C GLU A 22 -2.88 -10.38 15.86
N VAL A 23 -3.82 -11.30 15.58
CA VAL A 23 -3.67 -12.71 16.06
C VAL A 23 -3.27 -13.76 15.01
N LEU A 24 -3.15 -13.51 13.71
CA LEU A 24 -2.95 -14.60 12.74
C LEU A 24 -1.65 -14.54 11.94
N GLY A 25 -0.63 -15.24 12.43
CA GLY A 25 0.57 -15.58 11.67
C GLY A 25 1.16 -16.93 12.12
N LEU A 26 0.92 -17.99 11.35
CA LEU A 26 1.57 -19.30 11.51
C LEU A 26 2.90 -19.36 10.74
N PRO A 27 3.92 -20.07 11.27
CA PRO A 27 5.22 -20.22 10.63
C PRO A 27 5.26 -21.44 9.69
N VAL A 28 6.10 -21.35 8.66
CA VAL A 28 6.54 -22.47 7.79
C VAL A 28 8.05 -22.34 7.63
N ASN A 29 8.76 -23.47 7.62
CA ASN A 29 10.21 -23.57 7.61
C ASN A 29 10.67 -24.41 6.41
N THR A 30 11.76 -24.02 5.74
CA THR A 30 12.51 -24.83 4.75
C THR A 30 13.96 -24.36 4.66
N GLU A 31 14.94 -25.28 4.65
CA GLU A 31 16.37 -25.01 4.44
C GLU A 31 17.01 -26.09 3.54
N GLU A 32 17.39 -25.76 2.31
CA GLU A 32 18.41 -26.46 1.48
C GLU A 32 18.96 -25.47 0.41
N VAL A 33 20.11 -24.79 0.61
CA VAL A 33 20.42 -23.55 -0.16
C VAL A 33 21.93 -23.24 -0.38
N SER A 34 22.77 -24.12 -0.95
CA SER A 34 24.15 -23.66 -1.30
C SER A 34 24.86 -24.26 -2.52
N LYS A 35 24.33 -25.30 -3.19
CA LYS A 35 25.09 -25.98 -4.25
C LYS A 35 25.01 -25.29 -5.61
N CYS A 36 23.86 -24.72 -5.98
CA CYS A 36 23.65 -24.16 -7.32
C CYS A 36 24.54 -22.95 -7.62
N VAL A 37 24.67 -22.04 -6.65
CA VAL A 37 25.41 -20.78 -6.83
C VAL A 37 26.89 -21.02 -7.17
N MET A 38 27.51 -22.03 -6.56
CA MET A 38 28.91 -22.35 -6.80
C MET A 38 29.16 -22.88 -8.22
N ASP A 39 28.22 -23.63 -8.77
CA ASP A 39 28.28 -24.15 -10.14
C ASP A 39 28.09 -23.03 -11.18
N CYS A 40 27.17 -22.09 -10.89
CA CYS A 40 26.92 -20.95 -11.76
C CYS A 40 28.10 -19.97 -11.86
N ILE A 41 28.88 -19.83 -10.79
CA ILE A 41 30.01 -18.90 -10.76
C ILE A 41 31.22 -19.50 -11.49
N SER A 42 31.45 -20.81 -11.45
CA SER A 42 32.61 -21.46 -12.10
C SER A 42 32.61 -21.27 -13.62
N HIS A 43 31.44 -21.32 -14.27
CA HIS A 43 31.28 -21.20 -15.72
C HIS A 43 31.86 -19.91 -16.32
N PRO A 44 31.52 -18.70 -15.83
CA PRO A 44 32.13 -17.46 -16.32
C PRO A 44 33.60 -17.29 -15.91
N PHE A 45 34.07 -17.96 -14.85
CA PHE A 45 35.49 -17.94 -14.48
C PHE A 45 36.35 -18.70 -15.49
N ASP A 46 35.86 -19.80 -16.06
CA ASP A 46 36.61 -20.62 -17.03
C ASP A 46 36.67 -20.00 -18.44
N GLN A 47 35.68 -19.18 -18.82
CA GLN A 47 35.58 -18.66 -20.19
C GLN A 47 36.42 -17.39 -20.46
N THR A 48 37.02 -16.75 -19.45
CA THR A 48 37.62 -15.42 -19.62
C THR A 48 38.76 -15.12 -18.63
N GLY A 49 39.62 -14.14 -18.96
CA GLY A 49 40.83 -13.74 -18.22
C GLY A 49 40.68 -13.20 -16.79
N TYR A 50 39.65 -13.64 -16.04
CA TYR A 50 39.34 -13.24 -14.67
C TYR A 50 40.02 -14.09 -13.59
N ILE A 51 40.78 -15.12 -13.99
CA ILE A 51 41.43 -16.11 -13.10
C ILE A 51 42.45 -15.46 -12.14
N ASN A 52 42.99 -14.29 -12.52
CA ASN A 52 43.96 -13.51 -11.74
C ASN A 52 43.44 -12.11 -11.37
N GLU A 53 42.15 -11.85 -11.56
CA GLU A 53 41.59 -10.53 -11.27
C GLU A 53 41.30 -10.35 -9.78
N SER A 54 41.60 -9.15 -9.28
CA SER A 54 41.31 -8.78 -7.90
C SER A 54 39.79 -8.70 -7.69
N HIS A 55 39.34 -8.95 -6.46
CA HIS A 55 37.92 -8.83 -6.10
C HIS A 55 37.32 -7.47 -6.53
N ASN A 56 38.08 -6.38 -6.41
CA ASN A 56 37.63 -5.04 -6.78
C ASN A 56 37.43 -4.83 -8.28
N SER A 57 38.17 -5.52 -9.16
CA SER A 57 37.99 -5.39 -10.60
C SER A 57 36.76 -6.18 -11.07
N LEU A 58 36.50 -7.35 -10.48
CA LEU A 58 35.27 -8.11 -10.66
C LEU A 58 34.02 -7.32 -10.24
N CYS A 59 34.10 -6.56 -9.15
CA CYS A 59 33.02 -5.68 -8.69
C CYS A 59 32.78 -4.46 -9.61
N ARG A 60 33.73 -4.13 -10.50
CA ARG A 60 33.60 -3.01 -11.46
C ARG A 60 33.24 -3.49 -12.87
N ASP A 61 33.56 -4.73 -13.21
CA ASP A 61 33.25 -5.34 -14.50
C ASP A 61 31.75 -5.68 -14.60
N LYS A 62 31.03 -4.88 -15.39
CA LYS A 62 29.59 -5.08 -15.65
C LYS A 62 29.32 -6.38 -16.42
N GLY A 63 30.24 -6.84 -17.25
CA GLY A 63 30.09 -8.05 -18.05
C GLY A 63 30.08 -9.31 -17.17
N PHE A 64 31.00 -9.39 -16.22
CA PHE A 64 31.03 -10.45 -15.21
C PHE A 64 29.76 -10.44 -14.35
N GLN A 65 29.38 -9.28 -13.81
CA GLN A 65 28.18 -9.16 -12.99
C GLN A 65 26.92 -9.61 -13.73
N VAL A 66 26.75 -9.20 -14.99
CA VAL A 66 25.59 -9.61 -15.80
C VAL A 66 25.59 -11.11 -16.09
N ARG A 67 26.74 -11.72 -16.39
CA ARG A 67 26.83 -13.17 -16.65
C ARG A 67 26.57 -13.99 -15.40
N ALA A 68 27.22 -13.65 -14.28
CA ALA A 68 27.04 -14.33 -13.00
C ALA A 68 25.58 -14.20 -12.51
N HIS A 69 25.02 -12.99 -12.54
CA HIS A 69 23.63 -12.75 -12.17
C HIS A 69 22.65 -13.51 -13.07
N ARG A 70 22.89 -13.57 -14.38
CA ARG A 70 22.03 -14.30 -15.31
C ARG A 70 21.98 -15.78 -15.00
N CYS A 71 23.13 -16.42 -14.77
CA CYS A 71 23.18 -17.83 -14.42
C CYS A 71 22.39 -18.11 -13.13
N VAL A 72 22.68 -17.35 -12.07
CA VAL A 72 22.04 -17.55 -10.77
C VAL A 72 20.52 -17.35 -10.84
N VAL A 73 20.02 -16.38 -11.62
CA VAL A 73 18.57 -16.16 -11.78
C VAL A 73 17.89 -17.25 -12.61
N GLN A 74 18.60 -17.85 -13.57
CA GLN A 74 18.02 -18.87 -14.46
C GLN A 74 18.04 -20.27 -13.85
N ASP A 75 19.15 -20.62 -13.19
CA ASP A 75 19.41 -22.00 -12.80
C ASP A 75 19.23 -22.24 -11.29
N CYS A 76 19.25 -21.19 -10.46
CA CYS A 76 19.09 -21.29 -9.01
C CYS A 76 17.74 -20.79 -8.51
N THR A 77 17.42 -21.13 -7.27
CA THR A 77 16.18 -20.66 -6.64
C THR A 77 16.21 -19.15 -6.39
N VAL A 78 15.02 -18.55 -6.24
CA VAL A 78 14.87 -17.12 -5.92
C VAL A 78 15.57 -16.77 -4.59
N ILE A 79 15.53 -17.68 -3.62
CA ILE A 79 16.19 -17.52 -2.32
C ILE A 79 17.72 -17.49 -2.49
N GLU A 80 18.28 -18.44 -3.26
CA GLU A 80 19.71 -18.49 -3.58
C GLU A 80 20.16 -17.21 -4.30
N THR A 81 19.34 -16.72 -5.21
CA THR A 81 19.59 -15.46 -5.92
C THR A 81 19.74 -14.30 -4.95
N PHE A 82 18.82 -14.15 -4.00
CA PHE A 82 18.91 -13.08 -3.01
C PHE A 82 20.12 -13.22 -2.08
N ARG A 83 20.47 -14.44 -1.65
CA ARG A 83 21.67 -14.69 -0.85
C ARG A 83 22.95 -14.36 -1.64
N PHE A 84 22.99 -14.73 -2.91
CA PHE A 84 24.09 -14.40 -3.83
C PHE A 84 24.24 -12.87 -3.96
N ILE A 85 23.15 -12.14 -4.18
CA ILE A 85 23.18 -10.67 -4.27
C ILE A 85 23.66 -10.06 -2.95
N ASN A 86 23.19 -10.55 -1.78
CA ASN A 86 23.63 -10.01 -0.49
C ASN A 86 25.12 -10.23 -0.23
N SER A 87 25.61 -11.45 -0.53
CA SER A 87 27.02 -11.79 -0.40
C SER A 87 27.89 -10.94 -1.35
N THR A 88 27.48 -10.84 -2.62
CA THR A 88 28.18 -10.05 -3.64
C THR A 88 28.21 -8.56 -3.26
N ASN A 89 27.09 -8.00 -2.82
CA ASN A 89 27.01 -6.60 -2.38
C ASN A 89 27.91 -6.35 -1.15
N SER A 90 27.91 -7.27 -0.19
CA SER A 90 28.79 -7.17 1.00
C SER A 90 30.27 -7.24 0.61
N ALA A 91 30.62 -8.11 -0.34
CA ALA A 91 31.97 -8.27 -0.84
C ALA A 91 32.45 -7.06 -1.68
N CYS A 92 31.56 -6.46 -2.45
CA CYS A 92 31.83 -5.24 -3.23
C CYS A 92 31.67 -3.93 -2.44
N GLY A 93 31.37 -3.99 -1.14
CA GLY A 93 31.18 -2.81 -0.30
C GLY A 93 29.97 -1.94 -0.67
N ILE A 94 28.96 -2.52 -1.32
CA ILE A 94 27.73 -1.83 -1.71
C ILE A 94 26.84 -1.71 -0.48
N SER A 95 26.59 -0.48 -0.03
CA SER A 95 25.74 -0.20 1.12
C SER A 95 24.28 -0.56 0.86
N ASN A 96 23.61 -1.11 1.87
CA ASN A 96 22.18 -1.38 1.80
C ASN A 96 21.35 -0.11 2.00
N ILE A 97 20.29 0.05 1.22
CA ILE A 97 19.38 1.20 1.28
C ILE A 97 18.35 0.95 2.40
N ASP A 98 18.11 1.97 3.24
CA ASP A 98 17.06 1.96 4.27
C ASP A 98 16.26 3.26 4.24
N ASN A 99 15.06 3.19 3.65
CA ASN A 99 14.12 4.32 3.50
C ASN A 99 12.94 4.23 4.48
N ARG A 100 13.03 3.40 5.53
CA ARG A 100 11.90 3.18 6.46
C ARG A 100 11.44 4.46 7.14
N TYR A 101 12.35 5.37 7.47
CA TYR A 101 12.02 6.66 8.09
C TYR A 101 11.10 7.50 7.19
N VAL A 102 11.44 7.60 5.90
CA VAL A 102 10.67 8.38 4.92
C VAL A 102 9.28 7.77 4.74
N LEU A 103 9.21 6.44 4.59
CA LEU A 103 7.95 5.72 4.45
C LEU A 103 7.06 5.89 5.68
N ARG A 104 7.61 5.66 6.88
CA ARG A 104 6.85 5.76 8.14
C ARG A 104 6.31 7.16 8.36
N THR A 105 7.14 8.17 8.13
CA THR A 105 6.75 9.57 8.30
C THR A 105 5.65 9.96 7.31
N THR A 106 5.76 9.53 6.05
CA THR A 106 4.77 9.80 5.02
C THR A 106 3.44 9.12 5.32
N THR A 107 3.47 7.84 5.72
CA THR A 107 2.25 7.11 6.11
C THR A 107 1.55 7.82 7.26
N ILE A 108 2.27 8.15 8.34
CA ILE A 108 1.68 8.84 9.50
C ILE A 108 1.10 10.19 9.10
N ALA A 109 1.83 10.99 8.31
CA ALA A 109 1.37 12.31 7.89
C ALA A 109 0.06 12.23 7.09
N VAL A 110 -0.03 11.30 6.13
CA VAL A 110 -1.24 11.11 5.32
C VAL A 110 -2.40 10.58 6.17
N SER A 111 -2.14 9.65 7.10
CA SER A 111 -3.18 9.12 8.00
C SER A 111 -3.74 10.20 8.94
N VAL A 112 -2.88 11.08 9.48
CA VAL A 112 -3.31 12.21 10.32
C VAL A 112 -4.15 13.20 9.52
N LEU A 113 -3.72 13.53 8.30
CA LEU A 113 -4.46 14.42 7.42
C LEU A 113 -5.84 13.84 7.06
N ALA A 114 -5.91 12.53 6.77
CA ALA A 114 -7.16 11.84 6.50
C ALA A 114 -8.10 11.84 7.72
N ALA A 115 -7.56 11.59 8.92
CA ALA A 115 -8.33 11.65 10.16
C ALA A 115 -8.89 13.06 10.43
N PHE A 116 -8.12 14.10 10.12
CA PHE A 116 -8.58 15.49 10.22
C PHE A 116 -9.79 15.78 9.31
N PHE A 117 -9.73 15.37 8.04
CA PHE A 117 -10.87 15.54 7.12
C PHE A 117 -12.10 14.74 7.56
N LEU A 118 -11.92 13.52 8.07
CA LEU A 118 -13.00 12.72 8.62
C LEU A 118 -13.65 13.41 9.84
N ALA A 119 -12.84 13.98 10.73
CA ALA A 119 -13.32 14.70 11.90
C ALA A 119 -14.18 15.92 11.49
N ILE A 120 -13.71 16.74 10.54
CA ILE A 120 -14.50 17.86 10.00
C ILE A 120 -15.85 17.35 9.50
N ARG A 121 -15.85 16.29 8.69
CA ARG A 121 -17.08 15.76 8.11
C ARG A 121 -18.07 15.26 9.16
N VAL A 122 -17.58 14.57 10.20
CA VAL A 122 -18.41 14.11 11.31
C VAL A 122 -18.98 15.29 12.09
N VAL A 123 -18.18 16.32 12.38
CA VAL A 123 -18.65 17.54 13.06
C VAL A 123 -19.74 18.22 12.24
N SER A 124 -19.54 18.42 10.93
CA SER A 124 -20.54 19.02 10.05
C SER A 124 -21.88 18.29 10.05
N LYS A 125 -21.87 16.96 10.21
CA LYS A 125 -23.11 16.16 10.32
C LYS A 125 -23.76 16.21 11.69
N ILE A 126 -22.98 16.39 12.76
CA ILE A 126 -23.53 16.52 14.12
C ILE A 126 -24.14 17.91 14.34
N THR A 127 -23.51 18.96 13.79
CA THR A 127 -23.97 20.35 13.94
C THR A 127 -24.96 20.77 12.85
N GLY A 128 -24.97 20.09 11.71
CA GLY A 128 -25.83 20.40 10.59
C GLY A 128 -27.27 19.89 10.74
N PRO A 129 -28.22 20.42 9.95
CA PRO A 129 -29.62 20.01 9.99
C PRO A 129 -29.88 18.67 9.29
N LEU A 130 -28.89 18.12 8.57
CA LEU A 130 -29.03 16.87 7.83
C LEU A 130 -28.91 15.67 8.77
N SER A 131 -29.86 14.75 8.66
CA SER A 131 -29.82 13.48 9.38
C SER A 131 -28.73 12.54 8.85
N TRP A 132 -28.38 11.55 9.67
CA TRP A 132 -27.44 10.48 9.31
C TRP A 132 -28.02 9.65 8.17
N GLY A 133 -27.34 9.65 7.02
CA GLY A 133 -27.76 8.94 5.82
C GLY A 133 -27.07 7.59 5.64
N ALA A 134 -27.52 6.83 4.64
CA ALA A 134 -26.84 5.61 4.22
C ALA A 134 -25.43 5.90 3.66
N ASP A 135 -25.23 7.07 3.05
CA ASP A 135 -23.94 7.56 2.56
C ASP A 135 -22.90 7.67 3.69
N ASP A 136 -23.33 8.16 4.86
CA ASP A 136 -22.48 8.34 6.04
C ASP A 136 -22.04 6.99 6.63
N THR A 137 -22.89 5.97 6.57
CA THR A 137 -22.52 4.61 7.03
C THR A 137 -21.48 3.94 6.12
N LEU A 138 -21.61 4.11 4.80
CA LEU A 138 -20.63 3.59 3.83
C LEU A 138 -19.29 4.30 3.96
N LEU A 139 -19.31 5.61 4.22
CA LEU A 139 -18.10 6.38 4.45
C LEU A 139 -17.43 6.03 5.79
N ALA A 140 -18.22 5.79 6.85
CA ALA A 140 -17.67 5.32 8.11
C ALA A 140 -16.97 3.96 7.94
N LEU A 141 -17.58 3.04 7.19
CA LEU A 141 -16.98 1.74 6.88
C LEU A 141 -15.69 1.89 6.05
N SER A 142 -15.67 2.74 5.02
CA SER A 142 -14.46 2.96 4.22
C SER A 142 -13.32 3.58 5.03
N SER A 143 -13.66 4.46 5.99
CA SER A 143 -12.68 5.07 6.89
C SER A 143 -12.04 4.05 7.85
N ALA A 144 -12.81 3.06 8.31
CA ALA A 144 -12.27 1.96 9.13
C ALA A 144 -11.25 1.13 8.34
N LEU A 145 -11.55 0.83 7.07
CA LEU A 145 -10.61 0.13 6.18
C LEU A 145 -9.35 0.97 5.90
N ALA A 146 -9.48 2.29 5.75
CA ALA A 146 -8.33 3.18 5.56
C ALA A 146 -7.40 3.23 6.79
N ILE A 147 -7.95 3.10 8.00
CA ILE A 147 -7.16 2.96 9.23
C ILE A 147 -6.44 1.61 9.23
N SER A 148 -7.15 0.53 8.90
CA SER A 148 -6.54 -0.82 8.76
C SER A 148 -5.39 -0.83 7.76
N LEU A 149 -5.54 -0.12 6.64
CA LEU A 149 -4.50 0.07 5.62
C LEU A 149 -3.26 0.77 6.20
N SER A 150 -3.47 1.84 6.98
CA SER A 150 -2.39 2.60 7.61
C SER A 150 -1.60 1.75 8.61
N ILE A 151 -2.30 0.95 9.43
CA ILE A 151 -1.68 0.03 10.40
C ILE A 151 -0.90 -1.07 9.67
N SER A 152 -1.50 -1.68 8.66
CA SER A 152 -0.87 -2.73 7.84
C SER A 152 0.39 -2.20 7.15
N THR A 153 0.37 -0.97 6.65
CA THR A 153 1.54 -0.32 6.05
C THR A 153 2.66 -0.11 7.07
N ILE A 154 2.35 0.33 8.30
CA ILE A 154 3.36 0.45 9.37
C ILE A 154 3.97 -0.92 9.70
N GLN A 155 3.14 -1.97 9.73
CA GLN A 155 3.60 -3.33 9.98
C GLN A 155 4.48 -3.83 8.82
N MET A 156 4.14 -3.53 7.56
CA MET A 156 4.99 -3.82 6.40
C MET A 156 6.36 -3.13 6.50
N ILE A 157 6.42 -1.87 6.97
CA ILE A 157 7.68 -1.16 7.23
C ILE A 157 8.53 -1.87 8.28
N HIS A 158 7.92 -2.43 9.32
CA HIS A 158 8.61 -3.24 10.32
C HIS A 158 9.18 -4.53 9.70
N TRP A 159 8.41 -5.22 8.86
CA TRP A 159 8.79 -6.48 8.24
C TRP A 159 9.71 -6.37 7.02
N GLY A 160 9.96 -5.16 6.50
CA GLY A 160 10.97 -4.98 5.45
C GLY A 160 10.70 -3.93 4.39
N LEU A 161 9.52 -3.30 4.38
CA LEU A 161 9.20 -2.27 3.40
C LEU A 161 10.17 -1.09 3.53
N GLY A 162 10.84 -0.74 2.44
CA GLY A 162 11.85 0.34 2.41
C GLY A 162 13.30 -0.13 2.58
N ARG A 163 13.54 -1.44 2.67
CA ARG A 163 14.88 -2.03 2.64
C ARG A 163 15.07 -2.86 1.37
N ASN A 164 16.32 -3.10 1.01
CA ASN A 164 16.68 -4.03 -0.06
C ASN A 164 16.23 -5.47 0.26
N ILE A 165 15.57 -6.13 -0.71
CA ILE A 165 14.98 -7.46 -0.55
C ILE A 165 15.99 -8.56 -0.17
N TRP A 166 17.24 -8.44 -0.61
CA TRP A 166 18.30 -9.42 -0.34
C TRP A 166 18.85 -9.39 1.09
N VAL A 167 18.53 -8.36 1.88
CA VAL A 167 18.95 -8.24 3.28
C VAL A 167 17.94 -8.90 4.22
N LEU A 168 16.75 -9.19 3.73
CA LEU A 168 15.63 -9.69 4.50
C LEU A 168 15.70 -11.21 4.65
N THR A 169 15.26 -11.70 5.80
CA THR A 169 15.12 -13.14 6.02
C THR A 169 13.89 -13.67 5.28
N GLU A 170 13.89 -14.96 4.95
CA GLU A 170 12.78 -15.61 4.23
C GLU A 170 11.44 -15.44 4.95
N HIS A 171 11.47 -15.52 6.29
CA HIS A 171 10.31 -15.27 7.14
C HIS A 171 9.80 -13.83 7.02
N GLN A 172 10.71 -12.85 6.99
CA GLN A 172 10.37 -11.43 6.84
C GLN A 172 9.73 -11.17 5.48
N ILE A 173 10.30 -11.72 4.40
CA ILE A 173 9.78 -11.59 3.03
C ILE A 173 8.37 -12.20 2.95
N THR A 174 8.19 -13.41 3.46
CA THR A 174 6.89 -14.09 3.43
C THR A 174 5.83 -13.33 4.21
N THR A 175 6.18 -12.85 5.41
CA THR A 175 5.27 -12.07 6.25
C THR A 175 4.93 -10.73 5.60
N PHE A 176 5.91 -10.06 4.98
CA PHE A 176 5.69 -8.84 4.20
C PHE A 176 4.67 -9.06 3.07
N PHE A 177 4.82 -10.11 2.26
CA PHE A 177 3.87 -10.41 1.18
C PHE A 177 2.47 -10.73 1.69
N LYS A 178 2.33 -11.42 2.83
CA LYS A 178 1.03 -11.64 3.48
C LYS A 178 0.34 -10.31 3.82
N PHE A 179 1.06 -9.37 4.44
CA PHE A 179 0.53 -8.04 4.73
C PHE A 179 0.23 -7.23 3.47
N LEU A 180 1.06 -7.34 2.43
CA LEU A 180 0.83 -6.65 1.15
C LEU A 180 -0.50 -7.05 0.52
N VAL A 181 -0.83 -8.33 0.53
CA VAL A 181 -2.11 -8.84 0.00
C VAL A 181 -3.29 -8.29 0.80
N VAL A 182 -3.22 -8.34 2.14
CA VAL A 182 -4.27 -7.78 3.02
C VAL A 182 -4.45 -6.28 2.78
N ASN A 183 -3.34 -5.56 2.60
CA ASN A 183 -3.32 -4.13 2.32
C ASN A 183 -4.01 -3.82 0.98
N GLU A 184 -3.69 -4.55 -0.08
CA GLU A 184 -4.29 -4.36 -1.41
C GLU A 184 -5.81 -4.58 -1.40
N TYR A 185 -6.28 -5.66 -0.78
CA TYR A 185 -7.72 -5.90 -0.64
C TYR A 185 -8.42 -4.81 0.18
N SER A 186 -7.82 -4.38 1.28
CA SER A 186 -8.36 -3.29 2.11
C SER A 186 -8.47 -1.98 1.33
N TYR A 187 -7.48 -1.68 0.48
CA TYR A 187 -7.47 -0.51 -0.40
C TYR A 187 -8.60 -0.57 -1.43
N LEU A 188 -8.73 -1.68 -2.17
CA LEU A 188 -9.78 -1.84 -3.18
C LEU A 188 -11.19 -1.77 -2.58
N LEU A 189 -11.38 -2.40 -1.41
CA LEU A 189 -12.65 -2.33 -0.68
C LEU A 189 -12.95 -0.91 -0.21
N SER A 190 -11.97 -0.19 0.36
CA SER A 190 -12.16 1.20 0.77
C SER A 190 -12.53 2.09 -0.41
N LEU A 191 -11.83 1.95 -1.54
CA LEU A 191 -12.07 2.73 -2.76
C LEU A 191 -13.47 2.45 -3.35
N SER A 192 -13.90 1.19 -3.38
CA SER A 192 -15.23 0.83 -3.87
C SER A 192 -16.35 1.37 -2.97
N LEU A 193 -16.18 1.34 -1.65
CA LEU A 193 -17.13 1.89 -0.69
C LEU A 193 -17.23 3.42 -0.77
N ILE A 194 -16.12 4.12 -1.00
CA ILE A 194 -16.14 5.57 -1.22
C ILE A 194 -16.95 5.90 -2.49
N LYS A 195 -16.70 5.18 -3.60
CA LYS A 195 -17.46 5.35 -4.85
C LYS A 195 -18.94 5.04 -4.65
N ALA A 196 -19.27 3.99 -3.90
CA ALA A 196 -20.65 3.64 -3.56
C ALA A 196 -21.32 4.72 -2.69
N SER A 197 -20.62 5.27 -1.70
CA SER A 197 -21.12 6.37 -0.86
C SER A 197 -21.49 7.60 -1.70
N ILE A 198 -20.62 7.97 -2.65
CA ILE A 198 -20.87 9.08 -3.58
C ILE A 198 -22.10 8.78 -4.46
N LEU A 199 -22.19 7.57 -5.02
CA LEU A 199 -23.31 7.18 -5.88
C LEU A 199 -24.65 7.20 -5.13
N VAL A 200 -24.68 6.68 -3.90
CA VAL A 200 -25.87 6.68 -3.04
C VAL A 200 -26.27 8.11 -2.69
N PHE A 201 -25.31 8.98 -2.38
CA PHE A 201 -25.56 10.39 -2.13
C PHE A 201 -26.23 11.07 -3.34
N PHE A 202 -25.69 10.89 -4.55
CA PHE A 202 -26.29 11.43 -5.77
C PHE A 202 -27.67 10.85 -6.06
N TYR A 203 -27.84 9.53 -5.90
CA TYR A 203 -29.10 8.86 -6.14
C TYR A 203 -30.20 9.35 -5.19
N VAL A 204 -29.93 9.45 -3.89
CA VAL A 204 -30.90 9.97 -2.91
C VAL A 204 -31.20 11.45 -3.20
N SER A 205 -30.17 12.27 -3.44
CA SER A 205 -30.34 13.69 -3.75
C SER A 205 -31.20 13.90 -5.00
N SER A 206 -31.03 13.07 -6.04
CA SER A 206 -31.81 13.14 -7.29
C SER A 206 -33.28 12.69 -7.13
N ARG A 207 -33.59 11.87 -6.12
CA ARG A 207 -34.98 11.50 -5.77
C ARG A 207 -35.66 12.61 -4.98
N THR A 208 -34.92 13.29 -4.10
CA THR A 208 -35.45 14.38 -3.27
C THR A 208 -35.64 15.66 -4.09
N LEU A 209 -34.69 15.99 -4.95
CA LEU A 209 -34.84 17.02 -5.97
C LEU A 209 -35.54 16.37 -7.17
N ASN A 210 -36.87 16.42 -7.24
CA ASN A 210 -37.57 16.11 -8.49
C ASN A 210 -37.04 17.06 -9.58
N PHE A 211 -36.02 16.66 -10.35
CA PHE A 211 -35.54 17.40 -11.52
C PHE A 211 -36.64 17.53 -12.58
N ALA A 212 -37.68 16.68 -12.52
CA ALA A 212 -38.92 16.81 -13.30
C ALA A 212 -39.78 18.03 -12.91
N LYS A 213 -39.47 18.72 -11.80
CA LYS A 213 -40.12 19.98 -11.37
C LYS A 213 -39.18 21.19 -11.41
N LEU A 214 -37.99 21.08 -12.00
CA LEU A 214 -37.25 22.28 -12.37
C LEU A 214 -37.93 22.84 -13.63
N PRO A 215 -38.60 24.00 -13.58
CA PRO A 215 -39.04 24.64 -14.80
C PRO A 215 -37.79 24.89 -15.65
N GLY A 216 -37.83 24.45 -16.90
CA GLY A 216 -36.74 24.58 -17.88
C GLY A 216 -36.46 26.03 -18.26
N GLY A 217 -36.11 26.88 -17.28
CA GLY A 217 -35.94 28.32 -17.46
C GLY A 217 -34.62 28.87 -16.90
N LEU A 218 -33.77 28.07 -16.26
CA LEU A 218 -32.51 28.57 -15.68
C LEU A 218 -31.27 28.39 -16.59
N TRP A 219 -31.42 27.77 -17.74
CA TRP A 219 -30.35 27.65 -18.75
C TRP A 219 -30.44 28.72 -19.86
N ALA A 220 -31.44 29.62 -19.81
CA ALA A 220 -31.71 30.56 -20.90
C ALA A 220 -31.27 32.02 -20.65
N THR A 221 -30.80 32.39 -19.47
CA THR A 221 -30.54 33.82 -19.15
C THR A 221 -29.09 34.31 -19.33
N SER A 222 -28.20 33.52 -19.95
CA SER A 222 -26.82 33.96 -20.23
C SER A 222 -26.53 34.40 -21.66
N LEU A 223 -27.50 34.35 -22.60
CA LEU A 223 -27.26 34.64 -24.02
C LEU A 223 -28.33 35.57 -24.64
N SER A 224 -28.39 36.83 -24.20
CA SER A 224 -28.84 37.96 -25.04
C SER A 224 -28.77 39.30 -24.29
N ARG A 225 -27.60 39.95 -24.34
CA ARG A 225 -27.55 41.42 -24.36
C ARG A 225 -27.32 41.84 -25.81
N PRO A 226 -28.28 42.44 -26.52
CA PRO A 226 -27.97 43.34 -27.61
C PRO A 226 -27.74 44.74 -27.04
N HIS A 227 -26.57 45.27 -27.37
CA HIS A 227 -26.18 46.65 -27.21
C HIS A 227 -27.13 47.60 -27.96
N SER A 228 -27.53 48.67 -27.27
CA SER A 228 -27.74 50.05 -27.76
C SER A 228 -27.84 50.31 -29.28
N LEU A 229 -28.97 50.90 -29.70
CA LEU A 229 -29.05 52.22 -30.36
C LEU A 229 -30.49 52.73 -30.32
#